data_AF-A0A1Q9QVM3-F1
#
_entry.id   AF-A0A1Q9QVM3-F1
#
_cell.length_a   1.000
_cell.length_b   1.000
_cell.length_c   1.000
_cell.angle_alpha   90.00
_cell.angle_beta   90.00
_cell.angle_gamma   90.00
#
_symmetry.space_group_name_H-M   'P 1'
#
loop_
_entity.id
_entity.type
_entity.pdbx_description
1 polymer ?
#
loop_
_entity_poly.entity_id
_entity_poly.type
_entity_poly.pdbx_seq_one_letter_code
_entity_poly.pdbx_strand_id
1 'polypeptide(L)'
;MALVGRRDGRNFGYGRQLSYAGPQALKDMFGGGHYGTVKAHSDRWQAFVKWCRSEEGPGINDARRIDRKVLADYAAYLRDMVKRGDLAVSTAQNRLSSVNRTMAALRGDQYVKLPSPSKALGMKRSGVRQSVPQGQDREQVNQIVNALCSQHQLRAAAIVLLALATGMRLREAILADLPRLRCLRIALHNQGLRFREQAVRRVHPSVGQYRRACHWRSPRCLANRPRRQKAEDQGGRHRVGGQHAS
;
A
#
# COMPACT_ATOMS: atom_id res chain seq x y z
N MET A 1 -13.13 -11.52 -22.69
CA MET A 1 -13.86 -12.72 -23.12
C MET A 1 -14.08 -13.64 -21.93
N ALA A 2 -15.33 -13.95 -21.62
CA ALA A 2 -15.69 -14.79 -20.48
C ALA A 2 -15.31 -16.25 -20.76
N LEU A 3 -14.51 -16.84 -19.87
CA LEU A 3 -14.10 -18.26 -19.93
C LEU A 3 -15.29 -19.17 -19.57
N VAL A 4 -16.24 -19.31 -20.48
CA VAL A 4 -17.33 -20.28 -20.41
C VAL A 4 -16.73 -21.64 -20.81
N GLY A 5 -16.42 -22.49 -19.83
CA GLY A 5 -15.90 -23.85 -20.07
C GLY A 5 -14.84 -24.37 -19.10
N ARG A 6 -14.25 -23.53 -18.23
CA ARG A 6 -13.19 -23.97 -17.27
C ARG A 6 -13.69 -24.34 -15.86
N ARG A 7 -14.97 -24.16 -15.54
CA ARG A 7 -15.43 -24.06 -14.14
C ARG A 7 -15.72 -25.39 -13.43
N ASP A 8 -15.80 -26.51 -14.16
CA ASP A 8 -16.07 -27.81 -13.53
C ASP A 8 -14.80 -28.51 -13.01
N GLY A 9 -13.61 -28.02 -13.39
CA GLY A 9 -12.34 -28.55 -12.92
C GLY A 9 -12.03 -28.20 -11.45
N ARG A 10 -11.06 -28.91 -10.87
CA ARG A 10 -10.51 -28.59 -9.53
C ARG A 10 -10.17 -27.10 -9.43
N ASN A 11 -10.55 -26.47 -8.32
CA ASN A 11 -10.42 -25.02 -8.11
C ASN A 11 -11.00 -24.16 -9.25
N PHE A 12 -12.11 -24.59 -9.87
CA PHE A 12 -12.76 -23.91 -11.00
C PHE A 12 -11.83 -23.70 -12.21
N GLY A 13 -10.87 -24.61 -12.40
CA GLY A 13 -9.94 -24.58 -13.52
C GLY A 13 -8.73 -23.67 -13.36
N TYR A 14 -8.55 -23.03 -12.19
CA TYR A 14 -7.42 -22.12 -11.92
C TYR A 14 -6.13 -22.81 -11.45
N GLY A 15 -6.14 -24.14 -11.30
CA GLY A 15 -4.94 -24.94 -11.03
C GLY A 15 -5.10 -25.96 -9.90
N ARG A 16 -4.04 -26.71 -9.60
CA ARG A 16 -4.07 -27.81 -8.61
C ARG A 16 -4.12 -27.33 -7.16
N GLN A 17 -3.40 -26.25 -6.84
CA GLN A 17 -3.26 -25.78 -5.46
C GLN A 17 -4.19 -24.60 -5.17
N LEU A 18 -4.86 -24.63 -4.01
CA LEU A 18 -5.71 -23.53 -3.55
C LEU A 18 -4.94 -22.21 -3.36
N SER A 19 -3.68 -22.32 -2.92
CA SER A 19 -2.74 -21.20 -2.79
C SER A 19 -2.43 -20.53 -4.13
N TYR A 20 -2.46 -21.27 -5.23
CA TYR A 20 -2.21 -20.73 -6.57
C TYR A 20 -3.50 -20.21 -7.22
N ALA A 21 -4.59 -20.96 -7.07
CA ALA A 21 -5.85 -20.67 -7.73
C ALA A 21 -6.42 -19.30 -7.34
N GLY A 22 -6.44 -18.96 -6.05
CA GLY A 22 -7.01 -17.68 -5.58
C GLY A 22 -6.34 -16.45 -6.17
N PRO A 23 -4.99 -16.30 -6.09
CA PRO A 23 -4.28 -15.21 -6.75
C PRO A 23 -4.50 -15.15 -8.26
N GLN A 24 -4.58 -16.29 -8.95
CA GLN A 24 -4.81 -16.30 -10.39
C GLN A 24 -6.22 -15.80 -10.74
N ALA A 25 -7.25 -16.26 -10.02
CA ALA A 25 -8.61 -15.78 -10.21
C ALA A 25 -8.74 -14.26 -9.93
N LEU A 26 -8.03 -13.76 -8.91
CA LEU A 26 -7.98 -12.33 -8.62
C LEU A 26 -7.32 -11.53 -9.76
N LYS A 27 -6.21 -12.02 -10.32
CA LYS A 27 -5.56 -11.38 -11.48
C LYS A 27 -6.50 -11.32 -12.68
N ASP A 28 -7.16 -12.43 -12.99
CA ASP A 28 -8.07 -12.52 -14.12
C ASP A 28 -9.29 -11.61 -13.93
N MET A 29 -9.83 -11.53 -12.70
CA MET A 29 -10.99 -10.67 -12.39
C MET A 29 -10.65 -9.16 -12.43
N PHE A 30 -9.49 -8.75 -11.92
CA PHE A 30 -9.11 -7.33 -11.91
C PHE A 30 -8.44 -6.88 -13.22
N GLY A 31 -7.93 -7.80 -14.04
CA GLY A 31 -7.17 -7.46 -15.24
C GLY A 31 -5.86 -6.74 -14.93
N GLY A 32 -5.38 -5.92 -15.88
CA GLY A 32 -4.15 -5.14 -15.75
C GLY A 32 -4.30 -3.93 -14.78
N GLY A 33 -3.19 -3.51 -14.16
CA GLY A 33 -3.11 -2.23 -13.43
C GLY A 33 -3.46 -2.24 -11.94
N HIS A 34 -4.17 -3.26 -11.44
CA HIS A 34 -4.60 -3.35 -10.03
C HIS A 34 -3.66 -4.17 -9.13
N TYR A 35 -2.35 -4.12 -9.38
CA TYR A 35 -1.35 -4.98 -8.71
C TYR A 35 -1.38 -4.90 -7.18
N GLY A 36 -1.56 -3.70 -6.62
CA GLY A 36 -1.63 -3.52 -5.17
C GLY A 36 -2.85 -4.19 -4.53
N THR A 37 -4.02 -4.07 -5.18
CA THR A 37 -5.27 -4.69 -4.74
C THR A 37 -5.19 -6.21 -4.86
N VAL A 38 -4.70 -6.71 -6.00
CA VAL A 38 -4.48 -8.15 -6.21
C VAL A 38 -3.53 -8.71 -5.17
N LYS A 39 -2.40 -8.04 -4.90
CA LYS A 39 -1.44 -8.48 -3.88
C LYS A 39 -2.09 -8.52 -2.50
N ALA A 40 -2.78 -7.45 -2.09
CA ALA A 40 -3.38 -7.36 -0.77
C ALA A 40 -4.49 -8.42 -0.56
N HIS A 41 -5.27 -8.75 -1.60
CA HIS A 41 -6.21 -9.87 -1.52
C HIS A 41 -5.50 -11.22 -1.54
N SER A 42 -4.47 -11.39 -2.36
CA SER A 42 -3.65 -12.62 -2.43
C SER A 42 -2.98 -12.95 -1.11
N ASP A 43 -2.32 -11.97 -0.46
CA ASP A 43 -1.65 -12.18 0.83
C ASP A 43 -2.66 -12.65 1.90
N ARG A 44 -3.85 -12.04 1.94
CA ARG A 44 -4.90 -12.41 2.88
C ARG A 44 -5.55 -13.75 2.54
N TRP A 45 -5.64 -14.09 1.25
CA TRP A 45 -6.04 -15.42 0.79
C TRP A 45 -5.05 -16.49 1.23
N GLN A 46 -3.74 -16.24 1.14
CA GLN A 46 -2.73 -17.18 1.64
C GLN A 46 -2.92 -17.46 3.14
N ALA A 47 -3.28 -16.45 3.94
CA ALA A 47 -3.59 -16.67 5.35
C ALA A 47 -4.78 -17.61 5.56
N PHE A 48 -5.81 -17.52 4.72
CA PHE A 48 -6.92 -18.48 4.72
C PHE A 48 -6.48 -19.87 4.28
N VAL A 49 -5.71 -19.99 3.20
CA VAL A 49 -5.18 -21.29 2.74
C VAL A 49 -4.27 -21.94 3.79
N LYS A 50 -3.47 -21.15 4.51
CA LYS A 50 -2.65 -21.63 5.63
C LYS A 50 -3.53 -22.20 6.75
N TRP A 51 -4.61 -21.50 7.12
CA TRP A 51 -5.59 -22.03 8.06
C TRP A 51 -6.25 -23.32 7.54
N CYS A 52 -6.68 -23.38 6.28
CA CYS A 52 -7.27 -24.59 5.69
C CYS A 52 -6.35 -25.82 5.76
N ARG A 53 -5.02 -25.62 5.81
CA ARG A 53 -4.01 -26.69 5.92
C ARG A 53 -3.55 -26.96 7.35
N SER A 54 -3.97 -26.15 8.32
CA SER A 54 -3.62 -26.32 9.74
C SER A 54 -4.52 -27.37 10.40
N GLU A 55 -4.15 -27.81 11.60
CA GLU A 55 -4.93 -28.76 12.40
C GLU A 55 -6.32 -28.24 12.75
N GLU A 56 -6.47 -26.93 12.92
CA GLU A 56 -7.75 -26.25 13.17
C GLU A 56 -8.60 -26.04 11.90
N GLY A 57 -8.05 -26.42 10.73
CA GLY A 57 -8.68 -26.24 9.43
C GLY A 57 -9.20 -27.55 8.82
N PRO A 58 -10.10 -27.46 7.83
CA PRO A 58 -10.76 -28.65 7.26
C PRO A 58 -9.90 -29.48 6.29
N GLY A 59 -8.60 -29.19 6.13
CA GLY A 59 -7.72 -29.90 5.20
C GLY A 59 -8.05 -29.68 3.72
N ILE A 60 -8.74 -28.59 3.37
CA ILE A 60 -9.28 -28.37 2.02
C ILE A 60 -8.23 -27.77 1.08
N ASN A 61 -8.06 -28.40 -0.08
CA ASN A 61 -7.20 -27.91 -1.18
C ASN A 61 -7.93 -27.79 -2.53
N ASP A 62 -9.27 -27.91 -2.52
CA ASP A 62 -10.14 -27.66 -3.66
C ASP A 62 -11.20 -26.62 -3.28
N ALA A 63 -11.22 -25.48 -3.97
CA ALA A 63 -12.11 -24.36 -3.72
C ALA A 63 -13.60 -24.75 -3.87
N ARG A 64 -13.91 -25.81 -4.63
CA ARG A 64 -15.29 -26.29 -4.80
C ARG A 64 -15.89 -26.86 -3.50
N ARG A 65 -15.03 -27.32 -2.57
CA ARG A 65 -15.44 -27.85 -1.26
C ARG A 65 -15.62 -26.75 -0.20
N ILE A 66 -15.32 -25.49 -0.53
CA ILE A 66 -15.53 -24.37 0.39
C ILE A 66 -17.00 -24.00 0.32
N ASP A 67 -17.70 -24.22 1.43
CA ASP A 67 -19.10 -23.87 1.63
C ASP A 67 -19.24 -22.73 2.66
N ARG A 68 -20.49 -22.39 3.01
CA ARG A 68 -20.76 -21.37 4.02
C ARG A 68 -20.33 -21.79 5.43
N LYS A 69 -20.28 -23.08 5.72
CA LYS A 69 -19.86 -23.62 7.03
C LYS A 69 -18.37 -23.41 7.22
N VAL A 70 -17.54 -23.78 6.24
CA VAL A 70 -16.09 -23.53 6.24
C VAL A 70 -15.78 -22.04 6.43
N LEU A 71 -16.56 -21.17 5.77
CA LEU A 71 -16.43 -19.73 5.95
C LEU A 71 -16.78 -19.28 7.36
N ALA A 72 -17.86 -19.81 7.95
CA ALA A 72 -18.25 -19.52 9.33
C ALA A 72 -17.21 -20.01 10.35
N ASP A 73 -16.65 -21.20 10.15
CA ASP A 73 -15.59 -21.77 10.98
C ASP A 73 -14.33 -20.88 10.92
N TYR A 74 -13.98 -20.39 9.73
CA TYR A 74 -12.87 -19.44 9.60
C TYR A 74 -13.15 -18.10 10.32
N ALA A 75 -14.40 -17.62 10.30
CA ALA A 75 -14.76 -16.43 11.06
C ALA A 75 -14.66 -16.67 12.58
N ALA A 76 -15.03 -17.85 13.07
CA ALA A 76 -14.85 -18.24 14.46
C ALA A 76 -13.37 -18.28 14.85
N TYR A 77 -12.52 -18.92 14.03
CA TYR A 77 -11.07 -18.93 14.21
C TYR A 77 -10.49 -17.52 14.30
N LEU A 78 -10.85 -16.63 13.37
CA LEU A 78 -10.38 -15.24 13.38
C LEU A 78 -10.89 -14.47 14.60
N ARG A 79 -12.12 -14.75 15.07
CA ARG A 79 -12.66 -14.14 16.29
C ARG A 79 -11.84 -14.54 17.52
N ASP A 80 -11.41 -15.79 17.61
CA ASP A 80 -10.63 -16.27 18.74
C ASP A 80 -9.19 -15.74 18.70
N MET A 81 -8.59 -15.59 17.51
CA MET A 81 -7.34 -14.84 17.36
C MET A 81 -7.45 -13.37 17.83
N VAL A 82 -8.58 -12.73 17.54
CA VAL A 82 -8.82 -11.34 17.99
C VAL A 82 -8.97 -11.29 19.50
N LYS A 83 -9.71 -12.23 20.11
CA LYS A 83 -9.88 -12.31 21.56
C LYS A 83 -8.55 -12.53 22.30
N ARG A 84 -7.63 -13.31 21.73
CA ARG A 84 -6.28 -13.52 22.27
C ARG A 84 -5.35 -12.31 22.13
N GLY A 85 -5.74 -11.30 21.33
CA GLY A 85 -4.91 -10.11 21.07
C GLY A 85 -3.92 -10.26 19.91
N ASP A 86 -3.84 -11.45 19.29
CA ASP A 86 -2.92 -11.74 18.17
C ASP A 86 -3.29 -11.02 16.87
N LEU A 87 -4.54 -10.55 16.77
CA LEU A 87 -5.07 -9.98 15.54
C LEU A 87 -6.00 -8.79 15.81
N ALA A 88 -5.75 -7.67 15.14
CA ALA A 88 -6.65 -6.53 15.17
C ALA A 88 -7.99 -6.85 14.46
N VAL A 89 -9.10 -6.33 15.00
CA VAL A 89 -10.46 -6.47 14.42
C VAL A 89 -10.51 -6.03 12.96
N SER A 90 -9.83 -4.93 12.61
CA SER A 90 -9.76 -4.40 11.24
C SER A 90 -9.08 -5.39 10.29
N THR A 91 -8.00 -6.04 10.73
CA THR A 91 -7.26 -7.05 9.98
C THR A 91 -8.10 -8.30 9.77
N ALA A 92 -8.80 -8.79 10.81
CA ALA A 92 -9.71 -9.93 10.71
C ALA A 92 -10.82 -9.69 9.69
N GLN A 93 -11.50 -8.54 9.76
CA GLN A 93 -12.54 -8.17 8.79
C GLN A 93 -11.99 -8.03 7.37
N ASN A 94 -10.77 -7.50 7.21
CA ASN A 94 -10.12 -7.41 5.89
C ASN A 94 -9.79 -8.81 5.33
N ARG A 95 -9.41 -9.78 6.17
CA ARG A 95 -9.20 -11.17 5.74
C ARG A 95 -10.50 -11.78 5.23
N LEU A 96 -11.60 -11.67 5.98
CA LEU A 96 -12.92 -12.17 5.56
C LEU A 96 -13.41 -11.50 4.27
N SER A 97 -13.24 -10.19 4.14
CA SER A 97 -13.59 -9.48 2.90
C SER A 97 -12.78 -9.96 1.71
N SER A 98 -11.48 -10.27 1.88
CA SER A 98 -10.67 -10.86 0.83
C SER A 98 -11.13 -12.25 0.46
N VAL A 99 -11.46 -13.11 1.43
CA VAL A 99 -11.96 -14.46 1.16
C VAL A 99 -13.24 -14.41 0.34
N ASN A 100 -14.21 -13.57 0.71
CA ASN A 100 -15.42 -13.35 -0.09
C ASN A 100 -15.10 -12.90 -1.51
N ARG A 101 -14.16 -11.95 -1.68
CA ARG A 101 -13.78 -11.44 -2.99
C ARG A 101 -13.08 -12.50 -3.85
N THR A 102 -12.20 -13.30 -3.25
CA THR A 102 -11.49 -14.39 -3.94
C THR A 102 -12.42 -15.54 -4.29
N MET A 103 -13.37 -15.90 -3.41
CA MET A 103 -14.40 -16.91 -3.72
C MET A 103 -15.28 -16.46 -4.88
N ALA A 104 -15.68 -15.17 -4.91
CA ALA A 104 -16.42 -14.63 -6.04
C ALA A 104 -15.61 -14.65 -7.35
N ALA A 105 -14.30 -14.38 -7.27
CA ALA A 105 -13.41 -14.47 -8.44
C ALA A 105 -13.25 -15.91 -8.94
N LEU A 106 -13.09 -16.88 -8.04
CA LEU A 106 -12.91 -18.30 -8.36
C LEU A 106 -14.18 -18.90 -8.99
N ARG A 107 -15.33 -18.67 -8.36
CA ARG A 107 -16.62 -19.23 -8.79
C ARG A 107 -17.21 -18.49 -10.00
N GLY A 108 -16.93 -17.19 -10.07
CA GLY A 108 -17.63 -16.27 -10.97
C GLY A 108 -19.11 -16.05 -10.61
N ASP A 109 -19.49 -16.36 -9.37
CA ASP A 109 -20.80 -16.11 -8.75
C ASP A 109 -20.62 -15.52 -7.34
N GLN A 110 -21.71 -15.17 -6.64
CA GLN A 110 -21.67 -14.73 -5.24
C GLN A 110 -22.42 -15.67 -4.28
N TYR A 111 -22.59 -16.95 -4.65
CA TYR A 111 -23.44 -17.88 -3.90
C TYR A 111 -22.82 -18.28 -2.56
N VAL A 112 -21.50 -18.56 -2.58
CA VAL A 112 -20.69 -18.85 -1.40
C VAL A 112 -20.03 -17.55 -0.94
N LYS A 113 -20.76 -16.81 -0.09
CA LYS A 113 -20.23 -15.64 0.61
C LYS A 113 -20.66 -15.64 2.06
N LEU A 114 -19.76 -15.19 2.90
CA LEU A 114 -20.06 -14.84 4.28
C LEU A 114 -20.89 -13.55 4.28
N PRO A 115 -21.99 -13.45 5.06
CA PRO A 115 -22.61 -12.15 5.35
C PRO A 115 -21.59 -11.16 5.91
N SER A 116 -21.88 -9.86 5.82
CA SER A 116 -20.95 -8.74 6.09
C SER A 116 -19.89 -9.07 7.17
N PRO A 117 -18.57 -8.90 6.90
CA PRO A 117 -17.49 -9.32 7.80
C PRO A 117 -17.60 -8.86 9.26
N SER A 118 -18.21 -7.71 9.52
CA SER A 118 -18.46 -7.20 10.87
C SER A 118 -19.51 -8.02 11.62
N LYS A 119 -20.63 -8.37 10.97
CA LYS A 119 -21.67 -9.22 11.56
C LYS A 119 -21.15 -10.62 11.83
N ALA A 120 -20.39 -11.19 10.89
CA ALA A 120 -19.81 -12.51 11.02
C ALA A 120 -18.85 -12.66 12.21
N LEU A 121 -18.03 -11.64 12.47
CA LEU A 121 -17.15 -11.63 13.63
C LEU A 121 -17.87 -11.24 14.93
N GLY A 122 -19.08 -10.68 14.84
CA GLY A 122 -19.77 -10.07 15.98
C GLY A 122 -19.05 -8.84 16.55
N MET A 123 -18.17 -8.21 15.77
CA MET A 123 -17.27 -7.15 16.23
C MET A 123 -17.32 -5.96 15.26
N LYS A 124 -17.43 -4.74 15.80
CA LYS A 124 -17.36 -3.50 15.02
C LYS A 124 -15.94 -2.95 15.05
N ARG A 125 -15.52 -2.30 13.95
CA ARG A 125 -14.30 -1.50 13.96
C ARG A 125 -14.54 -0.27 14.82
N SER A 126 -13.61 0.05 15.70
CA SER A 126 -13.58 1.38 16.30
C SER A 126 -12.93 2.34 15.30
N GLY A 127 -13.63 3.42 14.98
CA GLY A 127 -13.06 4.57 14.26
C GLY A 127 -12.36 5.57 15.18
N VAL A 128 -12.49 5.39 16.50
CA VAL A 128 -11.90 6.28 17.50
C VAL A 128 -10.43 5.96 17.62
N ARG A 129 -9.59 6.95 17.30
CA ARG A 129 -8.14 6.85 17.51
C ARG A 129 -7.85 6.98 19.01
N GLN A 130 -7.14 6.01 19.57
CA GLN A 130 -6.68 6.06 20.95
C GLN A 130 -5.28 6.65 21.09
N SER A 131 -4.56 6.81 19.98
CA SER A 131 -3.24 7.40 19.94
C SER A 131 -3.16 8.54 18.91
N VAL A 132 -2.32 9.51 19.21
CA VAL A 132 -2.00 10.63 18.32
C VAL A 132 -1.38 10.07 17.03
N PRO A 133 -1.83 10.52 15.84
CA PRO A 133 -1.18 10.17 14.59
C PRO A 133 0.32 10.46 14.61
N GLN A 134 1.11 9.50 14.14
CA GLN A 134 2.54 9.68 13.97
C GLN A 134 2.80 10.84 12.97
N GLY A 135 3.71 11.75 13.33
CA GLY A 135 4.03 12.94 12.54
C GLY A 135 3.16 14.16 12.82
N GLN A 136 2.36 14.15 13.90
CA GLN A 136 1.68 15.35 14.39
C GLN A 136 2.64 16.33 15.08
N ASP A 137 3.68 15.81 15.74
CA ASP A 137 4.76 16.62 16.30
C ASP A 137 5.66 17.17 15.18
N ARG A 138 5.67 18.50 15.05
CA ARG A 138 6.45 19.21 14.02
C ARG A 138 7.94 19.22 14.33
N GLU A 139 8.33 19.25 15.59
CA GLU A 139 9.74 19.31 15.96
C GLU A 139 10.42 17.98 15.61
N GLN A 140 9.79 16.87 15.97
CA GLN A 140 10.24 15.54 15.58
C GLN A 140 10.35 15.39 14.05
N VAL A 141 9.37 15.89 13.29
CA VAL A 141 9.43 15.83 11.81
C VAL A 141 10.54 16.72 11.26
N ASN A 142 10.76 17.91 11.83
CA ASN A 142 11.86 18.79 11.41
C ASN A 142 13.23 18.16 11.67
N GLN A 143 13.42 17.46 12.79
CA GLN A 143 14.65 16.71 13.06
C GLN A 143 14.90 15.63 12.00
N ILE A 144 13.85 14.88 11.62
CA ILE A 144 13.93 13.88 10.54
C ILE A 144 14.30 14.54 9.21
N VAL A 145 13.67 15.67 8.87
CA VAL A 145 13.97 16.42 7.64
C VAL A 145 15.42 16.89 7.64
N ASN A 146 15.92 17.41 8.75
CA ASN A 146 17.31 17.85 8.88
C ASN A 146 18.29 16.68 8.72
N ALA A 147 18.00 15.52 9.32
CA ALA A 147 18.80 14.31 9.14
C ALA A 147 18.80 13.80 7.69
N LEU A 148 17.65 13.88 7.00
CA LEU A 148 17.57 13.54 5.58
C LEU A 148 18.39 14.51 4.73
N CYS A 149 18.36 15.81 5.05
CA CYS A 149 19.16 16.82 4.36
C CYS A 149 20.67 16.60 4.57
N SER A 150 21.12 16.32 5.80
CA SER A 150 22.54 16.06 6.10
C SER A 150 23.06 14.81 5.39
N GLN A 151 22.20 13.79 5.22
CA GLN A 151 22.50 12.59 4.43
C GLN A 151 22.30 12.78 2.91
N HIS A 152 22.15 14.03 2.44
CA HIS A 152 21.97 14.38 1.03
C HIS A 152 20.71 13.75 0.38
N GLN A 153 19.73 13.32 1.18
CA GLN A 153 18.45 12.78 0.74
C GLN A 153 17.40 13.89 0.55
N LEU A 154 17.78 14.95 -0.18
CA LEU A 154 16.96 16.16 -0.39
C LEU A 154 15.57 15.85 -0.98
N ARG A 155 15.47 14.82 -1.82
CA ARG A 155 14.19 14.38 -2.38
C ARG A 155 13.25 13.83 -1.32
N ALA A 156 13.76 12.98 -0.42
CA ALA A 156 12.97 12.38 0.63
C ALA A 156 12.49 13.46 1.61
N ALA A 157 13.38 14.38 1.98
CA ALA A 157 13.04 15.57 2.77
C ALA A 157 11.91 16.39 2.14
N ALA A 158 12.00 16.68 0.84
CA ALA A 158 10.95 17.40 0.11
C ALA A 158 9.61 16.65 0.08
N ILE A 159 9.61 15.32 -0.07
CA ILE A 159 8.39 14.50 -0.04
C ILE A 159 7.73 14.58 1.35
N VAL A 160 8.51 14.45 2.42
CA VAL A 160 8.02 14.51 3.81
C VAL A 160 7.36 15.87 4.07
N LEU A 161 8.07 16.96 3.74
CA LEU A 161 7.53 18.31 3.92
C LEU A 161 6.27 18.56 3.08
N LEU A 162 6.23 18.06 1.83
CA LEU A 162 5.06 18.16 0.96
C LEU A 162 3.84 17.45 1.56
N ALA A 163 4.01 16.21 2.00
CA ALA A 163 2.96 15.43 2.62
C ALA A 163 2.46 16.09 3.91
N LEU A 164 3.36 16.61 4.75
CA LEU A 164 3.00 17.31 5.99
C LEU A 164 2.20 18.59 5.72
N ALA A 165 2.62 19.39 4.74
CA ALA A 165 1.99 20.65 4.39
C ALA A 165 0.56 20.49 3.83
N THR A 166 0.35 19.42 3.06
CA THR A 166 -0.86 19.24 2.24
C THR A 166 -1.81 18.18 2.78
N GLY A 167 -1.32 17.26 3.63
CA GLY A 167 -2.05 16.05 4.01
C GLY A 167 -2.13 15.01 2.89
N MET A 168 -1.35 15.14 1.82
CA MET A 168 -1.31 14.15 0.73
C MET A 168 -0.83 12.79 1.23
N ARG A 169 -1.39 11.72 0.65
CA ARG A 169 -0.81 10.38 0.82
C ARG A 169 0.57 10.34 0.19
N LEU A 170 1.48 9.54 0.73
CA LEU A 170 2.86 9.41 0.24
C LEU A 170 2.94 9.22 -1.28
N ARG A 171 2.10 8.36 -1.85
CA ARG A 171 2.08 8.10 -3.30
C ARG A 171 1.62 9.32 -4.11
N GLU A 172 0.67 10.09 -3.59
CA GLU A 172 0.22 11.34 -4.23
C GLU A 172 1.33 12.38 -4.20
N ALA A 173 2.03 12.53 -3.06
CA ALA A 173 3.17 13.44 -2.93
C ALA A 173 4.33 13.06 -3.87
N ILE A 174 4.64 11.77 -4.01
CA ILE A 174 5.69 11.28 -4.92
C ILE A 174 5.33 11.54 -6.39
N LEU A 175 4.05 11.40 -6.75
CA LEU A 175 3.58 11.54 -8.13
C LEU A 175 3.17 12.98 -8.48
N ALA A 176 3.22 13.91 -7.53
CA ALA A 176 2.83 15.30 -7.74
C ALA A 176 3.64 15.95 -8.86
N ASP A 177 2.93 16.67 -9.74
CA ASP A 177 3.50 17.55 -10.76
C ASP A 177 3.27 19.02 -10.37
N LEU A 178 4.01 19.92 -11.03
CA LEU A 178 3.96 21.35 -10.73
C LEU A 178 2.59 21.99 -11.00
N PRO A 179 1.90 21.69 -12.11
CA PRO A 179 0.55 22.20 -12.34
C PRO A 179 -0.41 21.83 -11.21
N ARG A 180 -0.40 20.58 -10.75
CA ARG A 180 -1.26 20.12 -9.65
C ARG A 180 -0.95 20.81 -8.33
N LEU A 181 0.32 21.06 -8.03
CA LEU A 181 0.70 21.82 -6.82
C LEU A 181 0.28 23.29 -6.90
N ARG A 182 0.34 23.91 -8.08
CA ARG A 182 -0.16 25.29 -8.29
C ARG A 182 -1.68 25.35 -8.12
N CYS A 183 -2.42 24.42 -8.72
CA CYS A 183 -3.88 24.35 -8.56
C CYS A 183 -4.27 24.11 -7.10
N LEU A 184 -3.57 23.24 -6.38
CA LEU A 184 -3.83 23.01 -4.96
C LEU A 184 -3.62 24.28 -4.13
N ARG A 185 -2.55 25.04 -4.41
CA ARG A 185 -2.31 26.33 -3.76
C ARG A 185 -3.47 27.30 -3.99
N ILE A 186 -3.94 27.42 -5.23
CA ILE A 186 -5.08 28.28 -5.58
C ILE A 186 -6.36 27.81 -4.89
N ALA A 187 -6.63 26.50 -4.88
CA ALA A 187 -7.80 25.93 -4.21
C ALA A 187 -7.78 26.17 -2.68
N LEU A 188 -6.62 26.01 -2.04
CA LEU A 188 -6.47 26.29 -0.60
C LEU A 188 -6.65 27.77 -0.28
N HIS A 189 -6.16 28.67 -1.15
CA HIS A 189 -6.38 30.11 -1.04
C HIS A 189 -7.88 30.45 -1.12
N ASN A 190 -8.58 29.91 -2.12
CA ASN A 190 -10.00 30.18 -2.35
C ASN A 190 -10.90 29.58 -1.25
N GLN A 191 -10.46 28.50 -0.58
CA GLN A 191 -11.15 27.90 0.56
C GLN A 191 -10.78 28.56 1.91
N GLY A 192 -9.98 29.62 1.92
CA GLY A 192 -9.57 30.33 3.16
C GLY A 192 -8.60 29.53 4.05
N LEU A 193 -8.03 28.43 3.57
CA LEU A 193 -7.12 27.56 4.32
C LEU A 193 -5.68 28.09 4.32
N ARG A 194 -5.49 29.33 4.80
CA ARG A 194 -4.21 30.08 4.77
C ARG A 194 -3.04 29.32 5.38
N PHE A 195 -3.28 28.53 6.44
CA PHE A 195 -2.25 27.72 7.09
C PHE A 195 -1.62 26.68 6.14
N ARG A 196 -2.46 25.96 5.37
CA ARG A 196 -2.00 24.95 4.40
C ARG A 196 -1.37 25.61 3.18
N GLU A 197 -1.87 26.77 2.77
CA GLU A 197 -1.27 27.56 1.69
C GLU A 197 0.17 27.98 2.02
N GLN A 198 0.41 28.52 3.22
CA GLN A 198 1.75 28.89 3.70
C GLN A 198 2.69 27.68 3.74
N ALA A 199 2.19 26.52 4.15
CA ALA A 199 2.97 25.30 4.17
C ALA A 199 3.39 24.85 2.75
N VAL A 200 2.47 24.91 1.77
CA VAL A 200 2.80 24.63 0.35
C VAL A 200 3.84 25.63 -0.19
N ARG A 201 3.74 26.91 0.20
CA ARG A 201 4.75 27.93 -0.15
C ARG A 201 6.13 27.62 0.42
N ARG A 202 6.25 27.01 1.60
CA ARG A 202 7.55 26.60 2.18
C ARG A 202 8.16 25.40 1.45
N VAL A 203 7.33 24.50 0.94
CA VAL A 203 7.79 23.28 0.23
C VAL A 203 8.24 23.60 -1.20
N HIS A 204 7.54 24.50 -1.89
CA HIS A 204 7.81 24.81 -3.30
C HIS A 204 9.28 25.26 -3.56
N PRO A 205 9.91 26.12 -2.74
CA PRO A 205 11.33 26.44 -2.81
C PRO A 205 12.24 25.22 -2.70
N SER A 206 12.00 24.30 -1.76
CA SER A 206 12.79 23.07 -1.58
C SER A 206 12.67 22.14 -2.78
N VAL A 207 11.46 22.00 -3.35
CA VAL A 207 11.24 21.27 -4.61
C VAL A 207 11.96 21.95 -5.77
N GLY A 208 11.95 23.28 -5.83
CA GLY A 208 12.67 24.07 -6.82
C GLY A 208 14.19 23.91 -6.73
N GLN A 209 14.76 23.95 -5.52
CA GLN A 209 16.17 23.68 -5.25
C GLN A 209 16.55 22.25 -5.68
N TYR A 210 15.73 21.25 -5.33
CA TYR A 210 15.95 19.86 -5.77
C TYR A 210 15.95 19.72 -7.30
N ARG A 211 15.00 20.36 -8.01
CA ARG A 211 14.95 20.31 -9.48
C ARG A 211 16.16 20.98 -10.12
N ARG A 212 16.58 22.15 -9.61
CA ARG A 212 17.79 22.86 -10.09
C ARG A 212 19.03 21.99 -9.91
N ALA A 213 19.20 21.39 -8.73
CA ALA A 213 20.32 20.50 -8.43
C ALA A 213 20.37 19.23 -9.30
N CYS A 214 19.28 18.88 -10.00
CA CYS A 214 19.20 17.61 -10.74
C CYS A 214 18.86 17.76 -12.25
N HIS A 215 18.84 18.98 -12.82
CA HIS A 215 18.72 19.26 -14.27
C HIS A 215 17.68 18.39 -15.03
N TRP A 216 16.39 18.53 -14.68
CA TRP A 216 15.33 17.58 -15.06
C TRP A 216 14.37 18.00 -16.18
N ARG A 217 14.02 17.04 -17.06
CA ARG A 217 12.95 17.15 -18.10
C ARG A 217 11.59 16.52 -17.72
N SER A 218 11.45 15.83 -16.58
CA SER A 218 10.17 15.20 -16.20
C SER A 218 9.14 16.23 -15.70
N PRO A 219 7.83 16.07 -16.02
CA PRO A 219 6.78 16.91 -15.44
C PRO A 219 6.56 16.65 -13.94
N ARG A 220 7.03 15.50 -13.41
CA ARG A 220 6.92 15.16 -11.99
C ARG A 220 7.95 15.94 -11.17
N CYS A 221 7.51 16.46 -10.03
CA CYS A 221 8.33 17.30 -9.16
C CYS A 221 9.51 16.55 -8.52
N LEU A 222 9.33 15.26 -8.24
CA LEU A 222 10.22 14.47 -7.39
C LEU A 222 10.57 13.14 -8.08
N ALA A 223 11.09 13.18 -9.31
CA ALA A 223 11.56 12.00 -10.04
C ALA A 223 12.92 11.46 -9.52
N ASN A 224 13.18 10.15 -9.72
CA ASN A 224 14.45 9.48 -9.40
C ASN A 224 15.56 9.94 -10.36
N ARG A 225 16.76 10.35 -9.91
CA ARG A 225 17.90 10.72 -10.80
C ARG A 225 18.10 9.71 -11.94
N PRO A 226 18.38 10.16 -13.19
CA PRO A 226 18.69 9.25 -14.28
C PRO A 226 19.94 8.43 -13.91
N ARG A 227 19.99 7.15 -14.29
CA ARG A 227 21.09 6.24 -13.90
C ARG A 227 22.49 6.76 -14.25
N ARG A 228 22.64 7.58 -15.31
CA ARG A 228 23.95 8.13 -15.75
C ARG A 228 24.60 9.07 -14.73
N GLN A 229 23.84 9.85 -13.97
CA GLN A 229 24.39 10.79 -12.97
C GLN A 229 24.69 10.16 -11.59
N LYS A 230 24.30 8.91 -11.36
CA LYS A 230 24.68 8.20 -10.13
C LYS A 230 26.14 7.73 -10.13
N ALA A 231 26.75 7.56 -11.31
CA ALA A 231 28.12 7.09 -11.44
C ALA A 231 29.15 8.21 -11.18
N GLU A 232 28.85 9.45 -11.57
CA GLU A 232 29.77 10.59 -11.43
C GLU A 232 30.00 11.00 -9.97
N ASP A 233 28.97 10.95 -9.10
CA ASP A 233 29.09 11.27 -7.67
C ASP A 233 29.84 10.20 -6.86
N GLN A 234 29.91 8.95 -7.33
CA GLN A 234 30.64 7.87 -6.64
C GLN A 234 32.10 7.76 -7.08
N GLY A 235 32.46 8.29 -8.26
CA GLY A 235 33.84 8.32 -8.77
C GLY A 235 34.71 9.45 -8.21
N GLY A 236 34.13 10.47 -7.58
CA GLY A 236 34.84 11.68 -7.13
C GLY A 236 35.55 11.59 -5.77
N ARG A 237 35.50 10.47 -5.06
CA ARG A 237 36.11 10.32 -3.71
C ARG A 237 37.52 9.70 -3.67
N HIS A 238 38.14 9.40 -4.81
CA HIS A 238 39.53 8.93 -4.85
C HIS A 238 40.35 9.73 -5.85
N ARG A 239 40.86 10.91 -5.43
CA ARG A 239 42.14 11.51 -5.88
C ARG A 239 42.31 12.89 -5.24
N VAL A 240 42.75 12.93 -3.98
CA VAL A 240 43.57 14.03 -3.46
C VAL A 240 44.53 13.42 -2.45
N GLY A 241 45.83 13.59 -2.68
CA GLY A 241 46.88 13.25 -1.72
C GLY A 241 48.04 12.49 -2.34
N GLY A 242 48.98 13.20 -2.97
CA GLY A 242 50.25 12.61 -3.36
C GLY A 242 51.06 13.46 -4.32
N GLN A 243 51.52 14.63 -3.89
CA GLN A 243 52.70 15.30 -4.48
C GLN A 243 53.47 16.09 -3.40
N HIS A 244 54.79 15.95 -3.47
CA HIS A 244 55.89 16.68 -2.80
C HIS A 244 56.24 16.24 -1.36
N ALA A 245 57.51 16.04 -0.97
CA ALA A 245 58.80 16.40 -1.58
C ALA A 245 59.96 15.52 -1.02
N SER A 246 61.05 15.50 -1.80
CA SER A 246 62.45 15.15 -1.48
C SER A 246 62.81 13.68 -1.30
#